data_AF-A0A5N0UQP1-F1
#
_entry.id   AF-A0A5N0UQP1-F1
#
_cell.length_a   1.000
_cell.length_b   1.000
_cell.length_c   1.000
_cell.angle_alpha   90.00
_cell.angle_beta   90.00
_cell.angle_gamma   90.00
#
_symmetry.space_group_name_H-M   'P 1'
#
loop_
_entity.id
_entity.type
_entity.pdbx_description
1 polymer ?
#
loop_
_entity_poly.entity_id
_entity_poly.type
_entity_poly.pdbx_seq_one_letter_code
_entity_poly.pdbx_strand_id
1 'polypeptide(L)'
;MADALRRFDAGALAPEDLRELLRGMTCTASALTRILDQLRESPGLGEHELGPSAHRHLRSELDQAAAAAEDLQVTSESLVRLVPQEVLVPAPARMP
;
A
#
# COMPACT_ATOMS: atom_id res chain seq x y z
N MET A 1 11.13 4.81 -3.75
CA MET A 1 10.46 3.54 -3.40
C MET A 1 11.33 2.34 -3.75
N ALA A 2 11.77 2.18 -5.00
CA ALA A 2 12.57 1.03 -5.44
C ALA A 2 13.91 0.85 -4.68
N ASP A 3 14.62 1.94 -4.38
CA ASP A 3 15.88 1.85 -3.63
C ASP A 3 15.70 1.58 -2.13
N ALA A 4 14.51 1.86 -1.59
CA ALA A 4 14.16 1.44 -0.23
C ALA A 4 13.86 -0.06 -0.21
N LEU A 5 13.08 -0.54 -1.19
CA LEU A 5 12.79 -1.97 -1.40
C LEU A 5 14.07 -2.80 -1.60
N ARG A 6 15.05 -2.30 -2.34
CA ARG A 6 16.36 -2.97 -2.50
C ARG A 6 17.20 -3.03 -1.22
N ARG A 7 17.03 -2.09 -0.28
CA ARG A 7 17.71 -2.14 1.03
C ARG A 7 17.09 -3.19 1.96
N PHE A 8 15.78 -3.42 1.85
CA PHE A 8 15.08 -4.42 2.65
C PHE A 8 15.46 -5.87 2.29
N ASP A 9 15.97 -6.11 1.09
CA ASP A 9 16.36 -7.44 0.60
C ASP A 9 17.74 -7.91 1.12
N ALA A 10 18.47 -7.06 1.84
CA ALA A 10 19.89 -7.26 2.17
C ALA A 10 20.21 -7.58 3.64
N GLY A 11 19.21 -7.65 4.55
CA GLY A 11 19.48 -7.93 5.95
C GLY A 11 18.25 -7.89 6.86
N ALA A 12 18.47 -8.14 8.15
CA ALA A 12 17.42 -8.00 9.16
C ALA A 12 16.95 -6.54 9.22
N LEU A 13 15.63 -6.37 9.17
CA LEU A 13 14.93 -5.10 9.20
C LEU A 13 15.15 -4.39 10.54
N ALA A 14 15.76 -3.20 10.51
CA ALA A 14 15.84 -2.39 11.72
C ALA A 14 14.43 -1.98 12.18
N PRO A 15 14.22 -1.78 13.48
CA PRO A 15 12.94 -1.35 14.06
C PRO A 15 12.32 -0.12 13.36
N GLU A 16 13.14 0.88 13.06
CA GLU A 16 12.77 2.13 12.39
C GLU A 16 12.45 1.92 10.91
N ASP A 17 13.27 1.12 10.23
CA ASP A 17 13.09 0.77 8.81
C ASP A 17 11.78 -0.01 8.61
N LEU A 18 11.43 -0.90 9.56
CA LEU A 18 10.16 -1.64 9.57
C LEU A 18 8.97 -0.68 9.74
N ARG A 19 9.08 0.31 10.62
CA ARG A 19 8.03 1.32 10.82
C ARG A 19 7.80 2.15 9.56
N GLU A 20 8.87 2.63 8.94
CA GLU A 20 8.79 3.40 7.70
C GLU A 20 8.20 2.57 6.57
N LEU A 21 8.58 1.30 6.47
CA LEU A 21 8.02 0.37 5.50
C LEU A 21 6.51 0.17 5.70
N LEU A 22 6.08 -0.16 6.92
CA LEU A 22 4.66 -0.39 7.23
C LEU A 22 3.81 0.86 6.97
N ARG A 23 4.31 2.04 7.37
CA ARG A 23 3.66 3.33 7.06
C ARG A 23 3.59 3.57 5.56
N GLY A 24 4.68 3.32 4.85
CA GLY A 24 4.76 3.42 3.39
C GLY A 24 3.75 2.51 2.70
N MET A 25 3.60 1.27 3.18
CA MET A 25 2.60 0.32 2.69
C MET A 25 1.18 0.81 2.91
N THR A 26 0.83 1.27 4.12
CA THR A 26 -0.51 1.85 4.40
C THR A 26 -0.81 3.05 3.50
N CYS A 27 0.15 3.98 3.34
CA CYS A 27 -0.03 5.14 2.48
C CYS A 27 -0.18 4.75 1.00
N THR A 28 0.59 3.76 0.53
CA THR A 28 0.54 3.27 -0.85
C THR A 28 -0.79 2.58 -1.12
N ALA A 29 -1.24 1.71 -0.21
CA ALA A 29 -2.53 1.04 -0.29
C ALA A 29 -3.67 2.07 -0.38
N SER A 30 -3.68 3.07 0.50
CA SER A 30 -4.69 4.13 0.48
C SER A 30 -4.67 4.96 -0.81
N ALA A 31 -3.47 5.25 -1.35
CA ALA A 31 -3.33 5.96 -2.62
C ALA A 31 -3.85 5.12 -3.79
N LEU A 32 -3.55 3.82 -3.81
CA LEU A 32 -4.05 2.88 -4.82
C LEU A 32 -5.57 2.79 -4.80
N THR A 33 -6.19 2.62 -3.63
CA THR A 33 -7.66 2.59 -3.51
C THR A 33 -8.29 3.85 -4.10
N ARG A 34 -7.75 5.04 -3.78
CA ARG A 34 -8.26 6.31 -4.35
C ARG A 34 -8.12 6.39 -5.87
N ILE A 35 -6.99 5.95 -6.42
CA ILE A 35 -6.78 5.93 -7.87
C ILE A 35 -7.77 4.98 -8.53
N LEU A 36 -7.98 3.79 -7.95
CA LEU A 36 -8.89 2.78 -8.47
C LEU A 36 -10.35 3.27 -8.42
N ASP A 37 -10.75 3.95 -7.34
CA ASP A 37 -12.07 4.59 -7.24
C ASP A 37 -12.26 5.68 -8.31
N GLN A 38 -11.26 6.54 -8.50
CA GLN A 38 -11.30 7.54 -9.57
C GLN A 38 -11.39 6.91 -10.96
N LEU A 39 -10.72 5.79 -11.20
CA LEU A 39 -10.80 5.06 -12.46
C LEU A 39 -12.19 4.44 -12.66
N ARG A 40 -12.83 3.92 -11.61
CA ARG A 40 -14.23 3.43 -11.68
C ARG A 40 -15.24 4.53 -11.99
N GLU A 41 -15.02 5.71 -11.42
CA GLU A 41 -15.89 6.88 -11.59
C GLU A 41 -15.62 7.64 -12.89
N SER A 42 -14.50 7.35 -13.57
CA SER A 42 -14.09 8.05 -14.79
C SER A 42 -15.05 7.75 -15.94
N PRO A 43 -15.77 8.75 -16.47
CA PRO A 43 -16.71 8.57 -17.57
C PRO A 43 -16.02 8.20 -18.89
N GLY A 44 -14.69 8.43 -19.00
CA GLY A 44 -13.90 8.11 -20.19
C GLY A 44 -13.55 6.62 -20.34
N LEU A 45 -13.60 5.84 -19.25
CA LEU A 45 -13.42 4.38 -19.33
C LEU A 45 -14.72 3.64 -19.71
N GLY A 46 -15.76 4.40 -20.09
CA GLY A 46 -17.08 3.90 -20.47
C GLY A 46 -17.13 3.24 -21.85
N GLU A 47 -18.17 2.42 -22.03
CA GLU A 47 -18.51 1.53 -23.17
C GLU A 47 -18.30 2.08 -24.60
N HIS A 48 -18.04 3.36 -24.78
CA HIS A 48 -17.79 4.00 -26.07
C HIS A 48 -16.38 3.76 -26.62
N GLU A 49 -15.37 3.54 -25.78
CA GLU A 49 -14.00 3.21 -26.22
C GLU A 49 -13.68 1.71 -26.13
N LEU A 50 -14.34 1.01 -25.20
CA LEU A 50 -14.17 -0.41 -24.93
C LEU A 50 -15.51 -1.10 -25.14
N GLY A 51 -15.56 -2.11 -26.01
CA GLY A 51 -16.78 -2.91 -26.19
C GLY A 51 -17.29 -3.49 -24.85
N PRO A 52 -18.57 -3.88 -24.74
CA PRO A 52 -19.22 -4.21 -23.47
C PRO A 52 -18.51 -5.30 -22.64
N SER A 53 -17.88 -6.27 -23.31
CA SER A 53 -17.10 -7.32 -22.66
C SER A 53 -15.79 -6.80 -22.06
N ALA A 54 -15.09 -5.93 -22.80
CA ALA A 54 -13.84 -5.31 -22.35
C ALA A 54 -14.08 -4.34 -21.19
N HIS A 55 -15.18 -3.59 -21.24
CA HIS A 55 -15.58 -2.72 -20.12
C HIS A 55 -15.89 -3.53 -18.85
N ARG A 56 -16.63 -4.64 -18.97
CA ARG A 56 -16.91 -5.53 -17.82
C ARG A 56 -15.63 -6.14 -17.25
N HIS A 57 -14.72 -6.58 -18.11
CA HIS A 57 -13.45 -7.16 -17.68
C HIS A 57 -12.59 -6.12 -16.95
N LEU A 58 -12.42 -4.92 -17.53
CA LEU A 58 -11.70 -3.82 -16.89
C LEU A 58 -12.27 -3.51 -15.50
N ARG A 59 -13.59 -3.41 -15.38
CA ARG A 59 -14.25 -3.13 -14.10
C ARG A 59 -14.00 -4.23 -13.06
N SER A 60 -14.03 -5.50 -13.48
CA SER A 60 -13.66 -6.62 -12.63
C SER A 60 -12.20 -6.54 -12.15
N GLU A 61 -11.27 -6.16 -13.03
CA GLU A 61 -9.85 -5.99 -12.66
C GLU A 61 -9.66 -4.84 -11.67
N LEU A 62 -10.37 -3.71 -11.86
CA LEU A 62 -10.35 -2.60 -10.91
C LEU A 62 -10.93 -3.00 -9.54
N ASP A 63 -11.97 -3.83 -9.53
CA ASP A 63 -12.58 -4.41 -8.32
C ASP A 63 -11.61 -5.31 -7.56
N GLN A 64 -10.92 -6.20 -8.27
CA GLN A 64 -9.90 -7.05 -7.68
C GLN A 64 -8.69 -6.25 -7.17
N ALA A 65 -8.24 -5.25 -7.92
CA ALA A 65 -7.11 -4.41 -7.53
C ALA A 65 -7.41 -3.61 -6.25
N ALA A 66 -8.64 -3.13 -6.07
CA ALA A 66 -9.00 -2.37 -4.87
C ALA A 66 -9.09 -3.29 -3.65
N ALA A 67 -9.67 -4.48 -3.82
CA ALA A 67 -9.69 -5.48 -2.75
C ALA A 67 -8.26 -5.82 -2.29
N ALA A 68 -7.33 -6.01 -3.23
CA ALA A 68 -5.93 -6.25 -2.90
C ALA A 68 -5.26 -5.05 -2.18
N ALA A 69 -5.60 -3.82 -2.55
CA ALA A 69 -5.12 -2.63 -1.86
C ALA A 69 -5.69 -2.52 -0.44
N GLU A 70 -6.97 -2.81 -0.24
CA GLU A 70 -7.61 -2.85 1.07
C GLU A 70 -7.00 -3.93 1.97
N ASP A 71 -6.78 -5.13 1.46
CA ASP A 71 -6.11 -6.23 2.17
C ASP A 71 -4.70 -5.83 2.61
N LEU A 72 -3.96 -5.15 1.73
CA LEU A 72 -2.63 -4.62 2.03
C LEU A 72 -2.69 -3.60 3.18
N GLN A 73 -3.68 -2.70 3.15
CA GLN A 73 -3.89 -1.71 4.20
C GLN A 73 -4.23 -2.35 5.56
N VAL A 74 -5.16 -3.31 5.57
CA VAL A 74 -5.55 -4.04 6.79
C VAL A 74 -4.36 -4.80 7.36
N THR A 75 -3.57 -5.43 6.49
CA THR A 75 -2.37 -6.16 6.88
C THR A 75 -1.33 -5.23 7.48
N SER A 76 -1.01 -4.10 6.83
CA SER A 76 -0.01 -3.16 7.33
C SER A 76 -0.45 -2.51 8.65
N GLU A 77 -1.72 -2.13 8.79
CA GLU A 77 -2.27 -1.60 10.04
C GLU A 77 -2.24 -2.63 11.18
N SER A 78 -2.54 -3.90 10.88
CA SER A 78 -2.48 -4.98 11.87
C SER A 78 -1.04 -5.22 12.34
N LEU A 79 -0.08 -5.22 11.43
CA LEU A 79 1.34 -5.35 11.76
C LEU A 79 1.81 -4.18 12.63
N VAL A 80 1.40 -2.94 12.34
CA VAL A 80 1.73 -1.78 13.18
C VAL A 80 1.24 -1.94 14.62
N ARG A 81 0.08 -2.58 14.83
CA ARG A 81 -0.48 -2.82 16.18
C ARG A 81 0.23 -3.96 16.92
N LEU A 82 0.78 -4.93 16.20
CA LEU A 82 1.45 -6.11 16.76
C LEU A 82 2.93 -5.88 17.05
N VAL A 83 3.58 -4.93 16.36
CA VAL A 83 4.99 -4.59 16.61
C VAL A 83 5.12 -3.91 17.98
N PRO A 84 6.03 -4.39 18.86
CA PRO A 84 6.25 -3.79 20.17
C PRO A 84 6.61 -2.30 20.07
N GLN A 85 6.02 -1.45 20.92
CA GLN A 85 6.31 -0.01 20.93
C GLN A 85 7.79 0.29 21.25
N GLU A 86 8.50 -0.63 21.92
CA GLU A 86 9.93 -0.56 22.23
C GLU A 86 10.82 -0.70 20.98
N VAL A 87 10.29 -1.34 19.93
CA VAL A 87 10.86 -1.41 18.57
C VAL A 87 10.45 -0.14 17.76
N LEU A 88 9.59 0.71 18.31
CA LEU A 88 9.03 1.88 17.61
C LEU A 88 9.51 3.22 18.19
N VAL A 89 10.26 3.20 19.29
CA VAL A 89 10.82 4.39 19.95
C VAL A 89 12.32 4.48 19.64
N PRO A 90 12.80 5.54 18.98
CA PRO A 90 14.23 5.73 18.78
C PRO A 90 14.90 5.88 20.16
N ALA A 91 15.97 5.11 20.39
CA ALA A 91 16.72 5.17 21.63
C ALA A 91 17.10 6.64 21.93
N PRO A 92 16.87 7.15 23.16
CA PRO A 92 17.22 8.51 23.50
C PRO A 92 18.71 8.71 23.26
N ALA A 93 19.07 9.73 22.47
CA ALA A 93 20.45 10.10 22.21
C ALA A 93 21.16 10.28 23.55
N ARG A 94 22.06 9.35 23.90
CA ARG A 94 22.99 9.53 25.01
C ARG A 94 23.91 10.68 24.62
N MET A 95 23.65 11.87 25.14
CA MET A 95 24.61 12.97 25.08
C MET A 95 25.76 12.70 26.06
N PRO A 96 27.03 12.85 25.63
CA PRO A 96 28.21 12.75 26.49
C PRO A 96 28.34 13.93 27.45
#